data_AF-A0A7C7BNI7-F1
#
_entry.id   AF-A0A7C7BNI7-F1
#
_cell.length_a   1.000
_cell.length_b   1.000
_cell.length_c   1.000
_cell.angle_alpha   90.00
_cell.angle_beta   90.00
_cell.angle_gamma   90.00
#
_symmetry.space_group_name_H-M   'P 1'
#
loop_
_entity.id
_entity.type
_entity.pdbx_description
1 polymer ?
#
loop_
_entity_poly.entity_id
_entity_poly.type
_entity_poly.pdbx_seq_one_letter_code
_entity_poly.pdbx_strand_id
1 'polypeptide(L)'
;TKQLVFQITITGFEFDKDLMKEHFNENYMESEKYPKGTFDGKIVEDIDFSKDGVHKATAVGTLKIHGVEKERTIRGTITITDGVISLAGKFDIVLQDHKVKIPKILFSNIAEQVEVTIKATYQAYVKK
;
A
#
# COMPACT_ATOMS: atom_id res chain seq x y z
N THR A 1 -5.52 -16.13 11.21
CA THR A 1 -6.31 -15.74 10.02
C THR A 1 -5.37 -15.25 8.94
N LYS A 2 -5.62 -15.54 7.65
CA LYS A 2 -4.77 -15.07 6.52
C LYS A 2 -5.09 -13.63 6.07
N GLN A 3 -5.78 -12.87 6.92
CA GLN A 3 -6.25 -11.53 6.59
C GLN A 3 -5.11 -10.54 6.74
N LEU A 4 -4.97 -9.65 5.76
CA LEU A 4 -3.97 -8.59 5.71
C LEU A 4 -4.72 -7.27 5.52
N VAL A 5 -4.73 -6.46 6.57
CA VAL A 5 -5.35 -5.13 6.56
C VAL A 5 -4.28 -4.09 6.79
N PHE A 6 -4.26 -3.05 5.97
CA PHE A 6 -3.46 -1.86 6.22
C PHE A 6 -4.28 -0.60 6.07
N GLN A 7 -3.95 0.40 6.89
CA GLN A 7 -4.46 1.76 6.80
C GLN A 7 -3.27 2.71 6.90
N ILE A 8 -3.20 3.64 5.96
CA ILE A 8 -2.21 4.71 5.96
C ILE A 8 -2.91 6.06 6.05
N THR A 9 -2.28 7.01 6.74
CA THR A 9 -2.70 8.41 6.72
C THR A 9 -2.02 9.09 5.54
N ILE A 10 -2.79 9.71 4.64
CA ILE A 10 -2.26 10.32 3.41
C ILE A 10 -1.29 11.48 3.73
N THR A 11 -1.56 12.27 4.77
CA THR A 11 -0.65 13.35 5.19
C THR A 11 0.65 12.84 5.84
N GLY A 12 0.74 11.52 6.08
CA GLY A 12 1.92 10.86 6.61
C GLY A 12 3.01 10.55 5.56
N PHE A 13 2.75 10.79 4.28
CA PHE A 13 3.80 10.68 3.26
C PHE A 13 4.84 11.81 3.41
N GLU A 14 6.11 11.44 3.28
CA GLU A 14 7.26 12.33 3.30
C GLU A 14 7.74 12.60 1.88
N PHE A 15 8.21 13.82 1.64
CA PHE A 15 8.67 14.29 0.34
C PHE A 15 9.91 15.16 0.53
N ASP A 16 10.80 15.16 -0.46
CA ASP A 16 12.05 15.94 -0.42
C ASP A 16 11.82 17.45 -0.38
N LYS A 17 10.65 17.91 -0.86
CA LYS A 17 10.28 19.33 -0.91
C LYS A 17 8.87 19.51 -0.37
N ASP A 18 8.69 20.51 0.48
CA ASP A 18 7.39 20.86 1.06
C ASP A 18 6.34 21.16 -0.03
N LEU A 19 6.72 21.86 -1.09
CA LEU A 19 5.83 22.17 -2.20
C LEU A 19 5.30 20.90 -2.91
N MET A 20 6.10 19.84 -3.00
CA MET A 20 5.62 18.56 -3.56
C MET A 20 4.59 17.92 -2.63
N LYS A 21 4.82 17.99 -1.32
CA LYS A 21 3.89 17.50 -0.31
C LYS A 21 2.57 18.28 -0.33
N GLU A 22 2.63 19.60 -0.46
CA GLU A 22 1.45 20.47 -0.60
C GLU A 22 0.65 20.09 -1.85
N HIS A 23 1.30 20.00 -3.01
CA HIS A 23 0.63 19.57 -4.25
C HIS A 23 0.03 18.16 -4.13
N PHE A 24 0.75 17.22 -3.54
CA PHE A 24 0.26 15.87 -3.28
C PHE A 24 -1.03 15.86 -2.46
N ASN A 25 -1.04 16.57 -1.33
CA ASN A 25 -2.16 16.55 -0.40
C ASN A 25 -3.36 17.34 -0.93
N GLU A 26 -3.14 18.53 -1.49
CA GLU A 26 -4.23 19.42 -1.90
C GLU A 26 -4.74 19.11 -3.31
N ASN A 27 -3.84 18.98 -4.28
CA ASN A 27 -4.22 18.97 -5.70
C ASN A 27 -4.47 17.57 -6.26
N TYR A 28 -3.88 16.54 -5.65
CA TYR A 28 -3.95 15.17 -6.16
C TYR A 28 -4.74 14.23 -5.27
N MET A 29 -4.43 14.19 -3.98
CA MET A 29 -5.03 13.23 -3.05
C MET A 29 -6.20 13.78 -2.24
N GLU A 30 -6.48 15.09 -2.34
CA GLU A 30 -7.53 15.79 -1.61
C GLU A 30 -7.59 15.32 -0.14
N SER A 31 -6.46 15.33 0.55
CA SER A 31 -6.25 14.57 1.81
C SER A 31 -7.15 15.03 2.96
N GLU A 32 -7.66 16.26 2.94
CA GLU A 32 -8.67 16.70 3.90
C GLU A 32 -9.99 15.91 3.75
N LYS A 33 -10.36 15.59 2.51
CA LYS A 33 -11.56 14.84 2.16
C LYS A 33 -11.34 13.33 2.20
N TYR A 34 -10.16 12.88 1.79
CA TYR A 34 -9.76 11.47 1.76
C TYR A 34 -8.50 11.25 2.60
N PRO A 35 -8.57 11.36 3.93
CA PRO A 35 -7.39 11.35 4.81
C PRO A 35 -6.68 10.01 4.90
N LYS A 36 -7.30 8.94 4.40
CA LYS A 36 -6.84 7.56 4.60
C LYS A 36 -6.86 6.77 3.29
N GLY A 37 -5.81 5.99 3.09
CA GLY A 37 -5.80 4.86 2.16
C GLY A 37 -5.92 3.56 2.95
N THR A 38 -6.70 2.60 2.46
CA THR A 38 -6.86 1.29 3.11
C THR A 38 -6.73 0.15 2.12
N PHE A 39 -6.29 -0.99 2.59
CA PHE A 39 -6.43 -2.25 1.89
C PHE A 39 -6.92 -3.30 2.85
N ASP A 40 -7.92 -4.04 2.41
CA ASP A 40 -8.42 -5.23 3.10
C ASP A 40 -8.29 -6.40 2.14
N GLY A 41 -7.42 -7.35 2.47
CA GLY A 41 -7.12 -8.47 1.61
C GLY A 41 -6.77 -9.73 2.38
N LYS A 42 -6.48 -10.77 1.60
CA LYS A 42 -6.15 -12.10 2.12
C LYS A 42 -4.98 -12.69 1.35
N ILE A 43 -4.06 -13.31 2.08
CA ILE A 43 -2.99 -14.12 1.48
C ILE A 43 -3.61 -15.41 0.93
N VAL A 44 -3.32 -15.69 -0.34
CA VAL A 44 -3.91 -16.82 -1.08
C VAL A 44 -3.20 -18.13 -0.74
N GLU A 45 -1.88 -18.08 -0.60
CA GLU A 45 -1.03 -19.24 -0.33
C GLU A 45 -1.23 -19.79 1.09
N ASP A 46 -0.89 -21.07 1.27
CA ASP A 46 -0.86 -21.72 2.57
C ASP A 46 0.56 -21.70 3.13
N ILE A 47 0.85 -20.64 3.91
CA ILE A 47 2.15 -20.41 4.51
C ILE A 47 2.06 -20.79 5.99
N ASP A 48 2.95 -21.69 6.41
CA ASP A 48 3.14 -22.06 7.81
C ASP A 48 3.97 -20.97 8.51
N PHE A 49 3.29 -20.04 9.18
CA PHE A 49 3.94 -18.91 9.87
C PHE A 49 4.77 -19.31 11.09
N SER A 50 4.77 -20.59 11.49
CA SER A 50 5.58 -21.10 12.60
C SER A 50 7.00 -21.51 12.19
N LYS A 51 7.28 -21.56 10.89
CA LYS A 51 8.56 -21.98 10.35
C LYS A 51 9.29 -20.82 9.73
N ASP A 52 10.55 -20.70 10.10
CA ASP A 52 11.45 -19.75 9.48
C ASP A 52 11.65 -20.08 8.00
N GLY A 53 11.77 -19.04 7.19
CA GLY A 53 11.89 -19.18 5.74
C GLY A 53 11.45 -17.95 4.96
N VAL A 54 11.67 -18.04 3.64
CA VAL A 54 11.25 -17.02 2.68
C VAL A 54 10.18 -17.63 1.77
N HIS A 55 9.00 -17.00 1.75
CA HIS A 55 7.82 -17.49 1.06
C HIS A 55 7.34 -16.44 0.06
N LYS A 56 7.12 -16.83 -1.19
CA LYS A 56 6.37 -15.99 -2.13
C LYS A 56 4.90 -15.97 -1.69
N ALA A 57 4.28 -14.80 -1.74
CA ALA A 57 2.89 -14.64 -1.37
C ALA A 57 2.17 -13.69 -2.34
N THR A 58 0.87 -13.93 -2.46
CA THR A 58 -0.07 -13.12 -3.22
C THR A 58 -1.18 -12.71 -2.27
N ALA A 59 -1.40 -11.41 -2.12
CA ALA A 59 -2.54 -10.85 -1.41
C ALA A 59 -3.58 -10.37 -2.42
N VAL A 60 -4.81 -10.87 -2.30
CA VAL A 60 -5.95 -10.40 -3.10
C VAL A 60 -6.91 -9.66 -2.18
N GLY A 61 -7.32 -8.46 -2.57
CA GLY A 61 -8.14 -7.61 -1.72
C GLY A 61 -8.56 -6.30 -2.37
N THR A 62 -9.25 -5.47 -1.61
CA THR A 62 -9.76 -4.18 -2.06
C THR A 62 -8.86 -3.06 -1.57
N LEU A 63 -8.25 -2.33 -2.50
CA LEU A 63 -7.54 -1.08 -2.24
C LEU A 63 -8.51 0.09 -2.36
N LYS A 64 -8.66 0.85 -1.28
CA LYS A 64 -9.37 2.14 -1.25
C LYS A 64 -8.36 3.27 -1.15
N ILE A 65 -8.32 4.12 -2.15
CA ILE A 65 -7.51 5.32 -2.14
C ILE A 65 -8.24 6.42 -2.92
N HIS A 66 -8.13 7.66 -2.45
CA HIS A 66 -8.87 8.80 -3.01
C HIS A 66 -10.39 8.58 -3.10
N GLY A 67 -10.94 7.88 -2.09
CA GLY A 67 -12.37 7.55 -2.01
C GLY A 67 -12.85 6.46 -2.99
N VAL A 68 -11.96 5.90 -3.83
CA VAL A 68 -12.31 4.90 -4.83
C VAL A 68 -11.75 3.53 -4.43
N GLU A 69 -12.62 2.52 -4.47
CA GLU A 69 -12.30 1.12 -4.20
C GLU A 69 -11.99 0.38 -5.50
N LYS A 70 -10.91 -0.40 -5.49
CA LYS A 70 -10.48 -1.27 -6.59
C LYS A 70 -9.92 -2.57 -6.05
N GLU A 71 -10.34 -3.69 -6.64
CA GLU A 71 -9.69 -4.96 -6.39
C GLU A 71 -8.27 -4.96 -6.93
N ARG A 72 -7.33 -5.49 -6.14
CA ARG A 72 -5.92 -5.59 -6.48
C ARG A 72 -5.38 -6.95 -6.07
N THR A 73 -4.47 -7.45 -6.90
CA THR A 73 -3.66 -8.64 -6.64
C THR A 73 -2.22 -8.18 -6.46
N ILE A 74 -1.74 -8.21 -5.21
CA ILE A 74 -0.41 -7.73 -4.83
C ILE A 74 0.48 -8.95 -4.63
N ARG A 75 1.57 -9.03 -5.39
CA ARG A 75 2.59 -10.08 -5.21
C ARG A 75 3.70 -9.55 -4.32
N GLY A 76 4.24 -10.43 -3.49
CA GLY A 76 5.25 -10.09 -2.51
C GLY A 76 5.97 -11.30 -1.95
N THR A 77 6.73 -11.04 -0.89
CA THR A 77 7.52 -12.02 -0.17
C THR A 77 7.26 -11.87 1.32
N ILE A 78 7.10 -12.99 2.01
CA ILE A 78 7.02 -13.10 3.46
C ILE A 78 8.30 -13.76 3.93
N THR A 79 9.02 -13.12 4.83
CA THR A 79 10.20 -13.67 5.49
C THR A 79 9.88 -13.89 6.96
N ILE A 80 10.08 -15.10 7.45
CA ILE A 80 9.89 -15.49 8.84
C ILE A 80 11.27 -15.81 9.41
N THR A 81 11.65 -15.14 10.48
CA THR A 81 12.94 -15.36 11.15
C THR A 81 12.74 -15.14 12.65
N ASP A 82 13.03 -16.16 13.45
CA ASP A 82 12.87 -16.13 14.91
C ASP A 82 11.47 -15.65 15.36
N GLY A 83 10.43 -16.07 14.63
CA GLY A 83 9.04 -15.67 14.89
C GLY A 83 8.69 -14.22 14.51
N VAL A 84 9.60 -13.48 13.91
CA VAL A 84 9.36 -12.16 13.31
C VAL A 84 8.92 -12.34 11.86
N ILE A 85 7.78 -11.76 11.50
CA ILE A 85 7.22 -11.84 10.15
C ILE A 85 7.48 -10.52 9.43
N SER A 86 8.26 -10.55 8.35
CA SER A 86 8.49 -9.40 7.47
C SER A 86 7.80 -9.58 6.13
N LEU A 87 7.01 -8.60 5.72
CA LEU A 87 6.34 -8.53 4.42
C LEU A 87 7.05 -7.53 3.52
N ALA A 88 7.29 -7.92 2.28
CA ALA A 88 7.72 -7.02 1.21
C ALA A 88 6.79 -7.19 0.01
N GLY A 89 6.27 -6.10 -0.53
CA GLY A 89 5.39 -6.11 -1.70
C GLY A 89 5.70 -4.94 -2.61
N LYS A 90 5.45 -5.13 -3.91
CA LYS A 90 5.61 -4.09 -4.91
C LYS A 90 4.50 -4.22 -5.95
N PHE A 91 3.80 -3.13 -6.19
CA PHE A 91 2.70 -3.08 -7.14
C PHE A 91 2.51 -1.66 -7.63
N ASP A 92 1.87 -1.53 -8.77
CA ASP A 92 1.64 -0.23 -9.38
C ASP A 92 0.18 0.22 -9.24
N ILE A 93 -0.01 1.52 -9.09
CA ILE A 93 -1.32 2.17 -9.07
C ILE A 93 -1.43 3.09 -10.28
N VAL A 94 -2.40 2.83 -11.15
CA VAL A 94 -2.79 3.77 -12.20
C VAL A 94 -3.66 4.85 -11.56
N LEU A 95 -3.26 6.12 -11.68
CA LEU A 95 -3.91 7.23 -10.97
C LEU A 95 -5.35 7.45 -11.41
N GLN A 96 -5.63 7.24 -12.70
CA GLN A 96 -6.98 7.37 -13.26
C GLN A 96 -7.97 6.36 -12.66
N ASP A 97 -7.52 5.16 -12.28
CA ASP A 97 -8.37 4.15 -11.64
C ASP A 97 -8.99 4.67 -10.34
N HIS A 98 -8.30 5.60 -9.68
CA HIS A 98 -8.70 6.18 -8.41
C HIS A 98 -9.18 7.63 -8.54
N LYS A 99 -9.47 8.09 -9.76
CA LYS A 99 -9.94 9.45 -10.07
C LYS A 99 -8.99 10.55 -9.58
N VAL A 100 -7.70 10.24 -9.43
CA VAL A 100 -6.67 11.23 -9.14
C VAL A 100 -6.35 11.94 -10.45
N LYS A 101 -6.66 13.24 -10.53
CA LYS A 101 -6.51 14.03 -11.75
C LYS A 101 -5.17 14.73 -11.76
N ILE A 102 -4.40 14.52 -12.82
CA ILE A 102 -3.21 15.33 -13.09
C ILE A 102 -3.58 16.39 -14.14
N PRO A 103 -3.23 17.67 -13.95
CA PRO A 103 -3.35 18.69 -14.99
C PRO A 103 -2.55 18.30 -16.25
N LYS A 104 -3.15 18.43 -17.44
CA LYS A 104 -2.53 18.00 -18.71
C LYS A 104 -1.14 18.59 -18.97
N ILE A 105 -0.91 19.84 -18.54
CA ILE A 105 0.39 20.52 -18.69
C ILE A 105 1.51 19.84 -17.89
N LEU A 106 1.17 19.00 -16.90
CA LEU A 106 2.12 18.30 -16.03
C LEU A 106 2.32 16.83 -16.43
N PHE A 107 1.66 16.31 -17.47
CA PHE A 107 1.79 14.91 -17.89
C PHE A 107 3.22 14.50 -18.27
N SER A 108 4.01 15.44 -18.81
CA SER A 108 5.44 15.17 -19.09
C SER A 108 6.30 15.03 -17.83
N ASN A 109 5.80 15.49 -16.68
CA ASN A 109 6.54 15.58 -15.42
C ASN A 109 6.00 14.64 -14.33
N ILE A 110 4.80 14.07 -14.50
CA ILE A 110 4.14 13.20 -13.51
C ILE A 110 3.72 11.91 -14.20
N ALA A 111 4.18 10.78 -13.67
CA ALA A 111 3.83 9.47 -14.20
C ALA A 111 2.34 9.15 -14.02
N GLU A 112 1.72 8.56 -15.04
CA GLU A 112 0.32 8.10 -14.99
C GLU A 112 0.12 6.92 -14.01
N GLN A 113 1.24 6.25 -13.69
CA GLN A 113 1.32 5.10 -12.83
C GLN A 113 2.35 5.35 -11.72
N VAL A 114 1.98 5.04 -10.49
CA VAL A 114 2.83 5.18 -9.31
C VAL A 114 3.17 3.79 -8.80
N GLU A 115 4.46 3.49 -8.74
CA GLU A 115 4.96 2.28 -8.09
C GLU A 115 4.88 2.44 -6.56
N VAL A 116 4.23 1.48 -5.91
CA VAL A 116 4.14 1.41 -4.46
C VAL A 116 4.95 0.22 -3.99
N THR A 117 5.95 0.50 -3.14
CA THR A 117 6.71 -0.51 -2.42
C THR A 117 6.28 -0.51 -0.95
N ILE A 118 5.88 -1.67 -0.45
CA ILE A 118 5.51 -1.88 0.96
C ILE A 118 6.58 -2.74 1.62
N LYS A 119 7.03 -2.30 2.79
CA LYS A 119 7.81 -3.12 3.73
C LYS A 119 7.16 -2.98 5.11
N ALA A 120 6.85 -4.11 5.74
CA ALA A 120 6.23 -4.12 7.06
C ALA A 120 6.79 -5.29 7.88
N THR A 121 7.02 -5.04 9.16
CA THR A 121 7.48 -6.05 10.11
C THR A 121 6.43 -6.22 11.20
N TYR A 122 5.99 -7.45 11.40
CA TYR A 122 5.00 -7.84 12.39
C TYR A 122 5.66 -8.75 13.41
N GLN A 123 5.36 -8.51 14.67
CA GLN A 123 5.64 -9.44 15.75
C GLN A 123 4.33 -10.13 16.13
N ALA A 124 4.42 -11.41 16.48
CA ALA A 124 3.26 -12.14 16.98
C ALA A 124 2.67 -11.40 18.19
N TYR A 125 1.36 -11.13 18.13
CA TYR A 125 0.67 -10.53 19.26
C TYR A 125 0.64 -11.52 20.43
N VAL A 126 1.41 -11.24 21.48
CA VAL A 126 1.35 -11.97 22.74
C VAL A 126 0.29 -11.28 23.60
N LYS A 127 -0.87 -11.91 23.75
CA LYS A 127 -1.89 -11.46 24.71
C LYS A 127 -1.28 -11.59 26.11
N LYS A 128 -1.02 -10.45 26.76
CA LYS A 128 -0.74 -10.43 28.21
C LYS A 128 -1.99 -10.77 29.00
#